data_AF-A0A830BWI0-F1
#
_entry.id   AF-A0A830BWI0-F1
#
_cell.length_a   1.000
_cell.length_b   1.000
_cell.length_c   1.000
_cell.angle_alpha   90.00
_cell.angle_beta   90.00
_cell.angle_gamma   90.00
#
_symmetry.space_group_name_H-M   'P 1'
#
loop_
_entity.id
_entity.type
_entity.pdbx_description
1 polymer ?
#
loop_
_entity_poly.entity_id
_entity_poly.type
_entity_poly.pdbx_seq_one_letter_code
_entity_poly.pdbx_strand_id
1 'polypeptide(L)'
;MKDENNIKPDGATLLTVLSGCSHGGMENTGLRIFDEMARKNGIEPIDLSIEHYGCVVDLLRRAGQLERALQFIKEMPFEPNAATWGSLLGACRVHKNVGVGKIAGDRLLEMEPRNAGNYVILCNLYASDGKLNDVRKMRELMKGKVVAREPRKNWIEFGLTIHTFYASDRSYPRKDEILPKVQELSDRIKVFGYCPDLSCILHDVDEEQKKRLLLGHS
;
A
#
# COMPACT_ATOMS: atom_id res chain seq x y z
N MET A 1 0.25 -21.00 -25.01
CA MET A 1 1.68 -20.71 -25.24
C MET A 1 2.53 -21.96 -25.44
N LYS A 2 1.94 -23.10 -25.80
CA LYS A 2 2.68 -24.23 -26.36
C LYS A 2 2.13 -24.41 -27.77
N ASP A 3 3.05 -24.50 -28.73
CA ASP A 3 2.86 -25.03 -30.08
C ASP A 3 2.39 -24.05 -31.15
N GLU A 4 3.28 -23.15 -31.59
CA GLU A 4 3.36 -22.75 -33.03
C GLU A 4 4.79 -22.43 -33.49
N ASN A 5 5.71 -22.05 -32.59
CA ASN A 5 7.15 -22.03 -32.83
C ASN A 5 7.83 -22.55 -31.55
N ASN A 6 8.80 -23.46 -31.65
CA ASN A 6 9.43 -24.15 -30.52
C ASN A 6 10.35 -23.22 -29.66
N ILE A 7 9.91 -21.99 -29.44
CA ILE A 7 10.57 -20.92 -28.68
C ILE A 7 10.23 -21.15 -27.21
N LYS A 8 11.24 -21.47 -26.41
CA LYS A 8 11.09 -21.57 -24.96
C LYS A 8 11.00 -20.16 -24.37
N PRO A 9 10.00 -19.87 -23.53
CA PRO A 9 9.93 -18.60 -22.84
C PRO A 9 11.14 -18.46 -21.89
N ASP A 10 11.73 -17.26 -21.88
CA ASP A 10 12.80 -16.89 -20.95
C ASP A 10 12.24 -16.30 -19.65
N GLY A 11 13.12 -15.97 -18.70
CA GLY A 11 12.73 -15.37 -17.43
C GLY A 11 11.92 -14.08 -17.60
N ALA A 12 12.28 -13.21 -18.55
CA ALA A 12 11.57 -11.96 -18.79
C ALA A 12 10.13 -12.18 -19.30
N THR A 13 9.95 -13.15 -20.20
CA THR A 13 8.63 -13.55 -20.71
C THR A 13 7.75 -14.04 -19.57
N LEU A 14 8.30 -14.92 -18.72
CA LEU A 14 7.56 -15.51 -17.61
C LEU A 14 7.26 -14.51 -16.49
N LEU A 15 8.17 -13.57 -16.21
CA LEU A 15 7.92 -12.46 -15.30
C LEU A 15 6.73 -11.61 -15.77
N THR A 16 6.67 -11.31 -17.08
CA THR A 16 5.55 -10.55 -17.66
C THR A 16 4.22 -11.30 -17.51
N VAL A 17 4.22 -12.60 -17.75
CA VAL A 17 3.02 -13.45 -17.57
C VAL A 17 2.60 -13.52 -16.10
N LEU A 18 3.53 -13.67 -15.16
CA LEU A 18 3.25 -13.67 -13.72
C LEU A 18 2.67 -12.34 -13.24
N SER A 19 3.24 -11.22 -13.70
CA SER A 19 2.72 -9.88 -13.43
C SER A 19 1.30 -9.72 -13.95
N GLY A 20 1.03 -10.18 -15.18
CA GLY A 20 -0.31 -10.22 -15.77
C GLY A 20 -1.29 -11.06 -14.94
N CYS A 21 -0.86 -12.24 -14.47
CA CYS A 21 -1.68 -13.09 -13.59
C CYS A 21 -2.01 -12.39 -12.27
N SER A 22 -1.04 -11.69 -11.67
CA SER A 22 -1.25 -10.94 -10.43
C SER A 22 -2.29 -9.83 -10.60
N HIS A 23 -2.16 -9.02 -11.67
CA HIS A 23 -3.12 -7.95 -11.96
C HIS A 23 -4.49 -8.45 -12.39
N GLY A 24 -4.55 -9.58 -13.09
CA GLY A 24 -5.80 -10.24 -13.50
C GLY A 24 -6.47 -11.08 -12.42
N GLY A 25 -5.88 -11.19 -11.21
CA GLY A 25 -6.42 -12.04 -10.14
C GLY A 25 -6.41 -13.54 -10.45
N MET A 26 -5.56 -13.98 -11.38
CA MET A 26 -5.48 -15.36 -11.85
C MET A 26 -4.56 -16.20 -10.94
N GLU A 27 -4.90 -16.29 -9.66
CA GLU A 27 -4.05 -16.88 -8.61
C GLU A 27 -3.53 -18.27 -8.99
N ASN A 28 -4.45 -19.21 -9.24
CA ASN A 28 -4.12 -20.60 -9.53
C ASN A 28 -3.21 -20.75 -10.77
N THR A 29 -3.40 -19.88 -11.77
CA THR A 29 -2.60 -19.91 -13.00
C THR A 29 -1.20 -19.38 -12.72
N GLY A 30 -1.08 -18.25 -12.02
CA GLY A 30 0.23 -17.66 -11.70
C GLY A 30 1.07 -18.57 -10.81
N LEU A 31 0.46 -19.19 -9.79
CA LEU A 31 1.17 -20.14 -8.93
C LEU A 31 1.63 -21.38 -9.70
N ARG A 32 0.78 -21.95 -10.56
CA ARG A 32 1.18 -23.09 -11.41
C ARG A 32 2.36 -22.73 -12.31
N ILE A 33 2.35 -21.55 -12.92
CA ILE A 33 3.46 -21.06 -13.76
C ILE A 33 4.72 -20.93 -12.93
N PHE A 34 4.65 -20.30 -11.75
CA PHE A 34 5.80 -20.18 -10.86
C PHE A 34 6.35 -21.55 -10.43
N ASP A 35 5.50 -22.50 -10.07
CA ASP A 35 5.92 -23.86 -9.70
C ASP A 35 6.57 -24.60 -10.87
N GLU A 36 6.08 -24.40 -12.10
CA GLU A 36 6.70 -24.95 -13.31
C GLU A 36 8.08 -24.35 -13.57
N MET A 37 8.29 -23.06 -13.23
CA MET A 37 9.61 -22.40 -13.31
C MET A 37 10.58 -22.90 -12.23
N ALA A 38 10.06 -23.12 -11.02
CA ALA A 38 10.86 -23.56 -9.87
C ALA A 38 11.24 -25.05 -9.92
N ARG A 39 10.47 -25.88 -10.63
CA ARG A 39 10.76 -27.32 -10.77
C ARG A 39 11.99 -27.58 -11.64
N LYS A 40 12.99 -28.23 -11.05
CA LYS A 40 14.11 -28.88 -11.75
C LYS A 40 13.64 -30.13 -12.50
N ASN A 41 12.93 -29.99 -13.60
CA ASN A 41 12.55 -31.12 -14.47
C ASN A 41 13.72 -31.57 -15.38
N GLY A 42 14.95 -31.69 -14.85
CA GLY A 42 16.14 -32.04 -15.62
C GLY A 42 16.60 -31.00 -16.64
N ILE A 43 15.92 -29.85 -16.70
CA ILE A 43 16.31 -28.62 -17.39
C ILE A 43 16.86 -27.71 -16.28
N GLU A 44 17.98 -27.02 -16.51
CA GLU A 44 18.47 -26.02 -15.56
C GLU A 44 17.33 -25.07 -15.15
N PRO A 45 17.19 -24.75 -13.84
CA PRO A 45 16.21 -23.75 -13.41
C PRO A 45 16.35 -22.51 -14.29
N ILE A 46 15.23 -22.04 -14.86
CA ILE A 46 15.22 -20.71 -15.45
C ILE A 46 15.58 -19.75 -14.32
N ASP A 47 16.50 -18.83 -14.58
CA ASP A 47 17.12 -17.98 -13.55
C ASP A 47 16.03 -17.21 -12.78
N LEU A 48 15.69 -17.70 -11.59
CA LEU A 48 14.60 -17.21 -10.76
C LEU A 48 15.10 -16.01 -9.96
N SER A 49 14.75 -14.83 -10.44
CA SER A 49 15.12 -13.56 -9.81
C SER A 49 14.12 -13.11 -8.72
N ILE A 50 14.53 -12.11 -7.92
CA ILE A 50 13.68 -11.50 -6.88
C ILE A 50 12.35 -10.97 -7.40
N GLU A 51 12.31 -10.51 -8.65
CA GLU A 51 11.11 -9.99 -9.31
C GLU A 51 10.04 -11.07 -9.49
N HIS A 52 10.42 -12.32 -9.76
CA HIS A 52 9.48 -13.44 -9.90
C HIS A 52 8.77 -13.75 -8.57
N TYR A 53 9.55 -13.83 -7.49
CA TYR A 53 8.99 -14.01 -6.15
C TYR A 53 8.14 -12.81 -5.73
N GLY A 54 8.56 -11.59 -6.10
CA GLY A 54 7.77 -10.38 -5.90
C GLY A 54 6.38 -10.47 -6.56
N CYS A 55 6.29 -11.05 -7.76
CA CYS A 55 5.02 -11.27 -8.44
C CYS A 55 4.14 -12.30 -7.73
N VAL A 56 4.71 -13.36 -7.14
CA VAL A 56 3.95 -14.33 -6.34
C VAL A 56 3.42 -13.70 -5.06
N VAL A 57 4.24 -12.89 -4.36
CA VAL A 57 3.80 -12.12 -3.20
C VAL A 57 2.67 -11.16 -3.59
N ASP A 58 2.79 -10.47 -4.73
CA ASP A 58 1.76 -9.57 -5.25
C ASP A 58 0.44 -10.29 -5.55
N LEU A 59 0.52 -11.50 -6.08
CA LEU A 59 -0.62 -12.33 -6.41
C LEU A 59 -1.33 -12.82 -5.14
N LEU A 60 -0.59 -13.34 -4.16
CA LEU A 60 -1.15 -13.82 -2.90
C LEU A 60 -1.74 -12.68 -2.05
N ARG A 61 -1.05 -11.53 -1.97
CA ARG A 61 -1.53 -10.41 -1.16
C ARG A 61 -2.80 -9.79 -1.73
N ARG A 62 -2.96 -9.75 -3.06
CA ARG A 62 -4.15 -9.21 -3.74
C ARG A 62 -5.35 -10.16 -3.60
N ALA A 63 -5.09 -11.46 -3.55
CA ALA A 63 -6.09 -12.47 -3.23
C ALA A 63 -6.51 -12.48 -1.75
N GLY A 64 -5.90 -11.65 -0.90
CA GLY A 64 -6.16 -11.61 0.55
C GLY A 64 -5.58 -12.80 1.31
N GLN A 65 -4.75 -13.64 0.69
CA GLN A 65 -4.09 -14.80 1.32
C GLN A 65 -2.82 -14.38 2.07
N LEU A 66 -2.99 -13.54 3.09
CA LEU A 66 -1.88 -12.85 3.75
C LEU A 66 -0.97 -13.78 4.53
N GLU A 67 -1.50 -14.81 5.18
CA GLU A 67 -0.74 -15.84 5.90
C GLU A 67 0.15 -16.64 4.93
N ARG A 68 -0.40 -16.99 3.77
CA ARG A 68 0.33 -17.71 2.72
C ARG A 68 1.39 -16.82 2.08
N ALA A 69 1.08 -15.54 1.86
CA ALA A 69 2.05 -14.56 1.39
C ALA A 69 3.21 -14.41 2.39
N LEU A 70 2.92 -14.33 3.68
CA LEU A 70 3.94 -14.29 4.73
C LEU A 70 4.80 -15.56 4.75
N GLN A 71 4.18 -16.74 4.65
CA GLN A 71 4.91 -17.99 4.61
C GLN A 71 5.82 -18.07 3.39
N PHE A 72 5.31 -17.69 2.22
CA PHE A 72 6.08 -17.63 0.99
C PHE A 72 7.28 -16.69 1.12
N ILE A 73 7.11 -15.49 1.71
CA ILE A 73 8.21 -14.55 1.97
C ILE A 73 9.30 -15.18 2.86
N LYS A 74 8.92 -15.94 3.88
CA LYS A 74 9.87 -16.62 4.78
C LYS A 74 10.61 -17.78 4.11
N GLU A 75 10.03 -18.37 3.08
CA GLU A 75 10.61 -19.48 2.30
C GLU A 75 11.45 -18.99 1.10
N MET A 76 11.50 -17.68 0.85
CA MET A 76 12.32 -17.12 -0.23
C MET A 76 13.80 -17.49 -0.03
N PRO A 77 14.52 -17.90 -1.10
CA PRO A 77 15.92 -18.31 -0.99
C PRO A 77 16.90 -17.13 -0.81
N PHE A 78 16.39 -15.91 -0.68
CA PHE A 78 17.14 -14.68 -0.51
C PHE A 78 16.40 -13.74 0.45
N GLU A 79 17.14 -12.81 1.05
CA GLU A 79 16.58 -11.88 2.02
C GLU A 79 15.52 -10.98 1.36
N PRO A 80 14.27 -10.97 1.85
CA PRO A 80 13.23 -10.12 1.29
C PRO A 80 13.54 -8.64 1.55
N ASN A 81 13.43 -7.81 0.51
CA ASN A 81 13.69 -6.39 0.63
C ASN A 81 12.51 -5.61 1.27
N ALA A 82 12.73 -4.34 1.58
CA ALA A 82 11.71 -3.48 2.19
C ALA A 82 10.47 -3.32 1.31
N ALA A 83 10.60 -3.35 -0.02
CA ALA A 83 9.45 -3.28 -0.92
C ALA A 83 8.53 -4.50 -0.77
N THR A 84 9.08 -5.71 -0.62
CA THR A 84 8.32 -6.94 -0.38
C THR A 84 7.53 -6.86 0.93
N TRP A 85 8.18 -6.46 2.03
CA TRP A 85 7.50 -6.30 3.32
C TRP A 85 6.48 -5.16 3.32
N GLY A 86 6.79 -4.04 2.66
CA GLY A 86 5.89 -2.89 2.49
C GLY A 86 4.63 -3.27 1.72
N SER A 87 4.78 -4.08 0.68
CA SER A 87 3.67 -4.61 -0.13
C SER A 87 2.73 -5.48 0.72
N LEU A 88 3.29 -6.39 1.53
CA LEU A 88 2.51 -7.23 2.45
C LEU A 88 1.81 -6.40 3.53
N LEU A 89 2.52 -5.45 4.17
CA LEU A 89 1.93 -4.56 5.18
C LEU A 89 0.79 -3.72 4.60
N GLY A 90 0.97 -3.20 3.38
CA GLY A 90 -0.06 -2.45 2.66
C GLY A 90 -1.32 -3.27 2.44
N ALA A 91 -1.18 -4.55 2.07
CA ALA A 91 -2.31 -5.47 1.93
C ALA A 91 -2.96 -5.80 3.28
N CYS A 92 -2.17 -5.97 4.35
CA CYS A 92 -2.70 -6.19 5.70
C CYS A 92 -3.60 -5.04 6.16
N ARG A 93 -3.27 -3.79 5.81
CA ARG A 93 -4.12 -2.62 6.07
C ARG A 93 -5.46 -2.74 5.34
N VAL A 94 -5.45 -3.13 4.07
CA VAL A 94 -6.67 -3.26 3.24
C VAL A 94 -7.58 -4.38 3.77
N HIS A 95 -7.00 -5.54 4.10
CA HIS A 95 -7.74 -6.71 4.59
C HIS A 95 -7.89 -6.75 6.12
N LYS A 96 -7.50 -5.68 6.83
CA LYS A 96 -7.57 -5.54 8.30
C LYS A 96 -6.92 -6.69 9.09
N ASN A 97 -5.84 -7.27 8.57
CA ASN A 97 -5.13 -8.36 9.22
C ASN A 97 -3.98 -7.82 10.10
N VAL A 98 -4.28 -7.58 11.37
CA VAL A 98 -3.30 -7.05 12.33
C VAL A 98 -2.18 -8.04 12.64
N GLY A 99 -2.46 -9.35 12.63
CA GLY A 99 -1.48 -10.38 12.96
C GLY A 99 -0.31 -10.40 12.00
N VAL A 100 -0.60 -10.58 10.70
CA VAL A 100 0.43 -10.57 9.64
C VAL A 100 1.04 -9.17 9.50
N GLY A 101 0.22 -8.12 9.59
CA GLY A 101 0.70 -6.75 9.43
C GLY A 101 1.66 -6.32 10.53
N LYS A 102 1.51 -6.80 11.77
CA LYS A 102 2.51 -6.57 12.82
C LYS A 102 3.86 -7.17 12.45
N ILE A 103 3.89 -8.41 11.96
CA ILE A 103 5.14 -9.09 11.57
C ILE A 103 5.83 -8.33 10.43
N ALA A 104 5.08 -7.97 9.38
CA ALA A 104 5.62 -7.23 8.24
C ALA A 104 6.10 -5.83 8.66
N GLY A 105 5.36 -5.16 9.54
CA GLY A 105 5.72 -3.86 10.06
C GLY A 105 6.95 -3.89 10.95
N ASP A 106 7.07 -4.86 11.86
CA ASP A 106 8.25 -5.01 12.73
C ASP A 106 9.52 -5.18 11.87
N ARG A 107 9.47 -6.00 10.80
CA ARG A 107 10.55 -6.11 9.81
C ARG A 107 10.89 -4.78 9.13
N LEU A 108 9.89 -4.03 8.70
CA LEU A 108 10.11 -2.71 8.09
C LEU A 108 10.71 -1.68 9.06
N LEU A 109 10.35 -1.74 10.35
CA LEU A 109 10.92 -0.86 11.37
C LEU A 109 12.37 -1.23 11.70
N GLU A 110 12.76 -2.50 11.55
CA GLU A 110 14.15 -2.96 11.62
C GLU A 110 14.96 -2.49 10.41
N MET A 111 14.42 -2.66 9.20
CA MET A 111 15.11 -2.34 7.94
C MET A 111 15.18 -0.83 7.65
N GLU A 112 14.11 -0.10 7.96
CA GLU A 112 13.96 1.32 7.62
C GLU A 112 13.47 2.14 8.84
N PRO A 113 14.25 2.20 9.94
CA PRO A 113 13.82 2.82 11.20
C PRO A 113 13.53 4.33 11.09
N ARG A 114 13.95 4.98 10.01
CA ARG A 114 13.73 6.42 9.76
C ARG A 114 12.60 6.68 8.75
N ASN A 115 11.97 5.64 8.20
CA ASN A 115 10.89 5.78 7.23
C ASN A 115 9.55 6.01 7.95
N ALA A 116 9.14 7.28 8.00
CA ALA A 116 7.85 7.74 8.52
C ALA A 116 6.64 6.93 8.00
N GLY A 117 6.68 6.49 6.74
CA GLY A 117 5.57 5.78 6.11
C GLY A 117 5.23 4.47 6.81
N ASN A 118 6.25 3.73 7.26
CA ASN A 118 6.07 2.43 7.91
C ASN A 118 5.34 2.59 9.25
N TYR A 119 5.71 3.61 10.03
CA TYR A 119 5.02 3.97 11.28
C TYR A 119 3.57 4.37 11.04
N VAL A 120 3.31 5.19 10.02
CA VAL A 120 1.96 5.66 9.69
C VAL A 120 1.06 4.49 9.28
N ILE A 121 1.55 3.58 8.43
CA ILE A 121 0.76 2.42 8.00
C ILE A 121 0.46 1.49 9.18
N LEU A 122 1.42 1.26 10.08
CA LEU A 122 1.19 0.49 11.32
C LEU A 122 0.19 1.17 12.26
N CYS A 123 0.31 2.48 12.49
CA CYS A 123 -0.68 3.24 13.27
C CYS A 123 -2.07 3.06 12.67
N ASN A 124 -2.17 3.14 11.35
CA ASN A 124 -3.43 3.01 10.64
C ASN A 124 -4.03 1.60 10.80
N LEU A 125 -3.20 0.57 10.66
CA LEU A 125 -3.61 -0.82 10.88
C LEU A 125 -4.07 -1.08 12.31
N TYR A 126 -3.40 -0.51 13.32
CA TYR A 126 -3.82 -0.66 14.72
C TYR A 126 -5.09 0.15 15.02
N ALA A 127 -5.23 1.33 14.44
CA ALA A 127 -6.41 2.17 14.61
C ALA A 127 -7.66 1.50 14.02
N SER A 128 -7.56 0.82 12.88
CA SER A 128 -8.69 0.12 12.27
C SER A 128 -9.22 -1.07 13.09
N ASP A 129 -8.41 -1.57 14.03
CA ASP A 129 -8.74 -2.65 14.97
C ASP A 129 -9.00 -2.12 16.40
N GLY A 130 -9.14 -0.80 16.57
CA GLY A 130 -9.42 -0.18 17.88
C GLY A 130 -8.26 -0.23 18.89
N LYS A 131 -7.04 -0.61 18.47
CA LYS A 131 -5.86 -0.76 19.33
C LYS A 131 -5.18 0.58 19.62
N LEU A 132 -5.90 1.49 20.28
CA LEU A 132 -5.46 2.86 20.56
C LEU A 132 -4.13 2.95 21.33
N ASN A 133 -3.87 2.00 22.23
CA ASN A 133 -2.61 1.94 22.98
C ASN A 133 -1.41 1.65 22.07
N ASP A 134 -1.57 0.78 21.06
CA ASP A 134 -0.50 0.47 20.11
C ASP A 134 -0.27 1.64 19.14
N VAL A 135 -1.33 2.35 18.75
CA VAL A 135 -1.21 3.63 18.01
C VAL A 135 -0.37 4.64 18.79
N ARG A 136 -0.66 4.83 20.09
CA ARG A 136 0.10 5.76 20.94
C ARG A 136 1.57 5.37 21.02
N LYS A 137 1.87 4.09 21.31
CA LYS A 137 3.25 3.58 21.34
C LYS A 137 3.99 3.80 20.02
N MET A 138 3.33 3.53 18.90
CA MET A 138 3.92 3.68 17.57
C MET A 138 4.21 5.15 17.23
N ARG A 139 3.32 6.07 17.62
CA ARG A 139 3.55 7.52 17.46
C ARG A 139 4.72 8.03 18.32
N GLU A 140 4.86 7.55 19.56
CA GLU A 140 6.02 7.91 20.39
C GLU A 140 7.32 7.34 19.83
N LEU A 141 7.31 6.10 19.35
CA LEU A 141 8.47 5.50 18.67
C LEU A 141 8.85 6.29 17.40
N MET A 142 7.85 6.73 16.64
CA MET A 142 8.05 7.55 15.44
C MET A 142 8.71 8.89 15.79
N LYS A 143 8.24 9.60 16.83
CA LYS A 143 8.84 10.88 17.28
C LYS A 143 10.30 10.73 17.67
N GLY A 144 10.67 9.62 18.29
CA GLY A 144 12.05 9.36 18.71
C GLY A 144 13.02 8.99 17.59
N LYS A 145 12.52 8.51 16.43
CA LYS A 145 13.35 7.95 15.35
C LYS A 145 13.28 8.70 14.02
N VAL A 146 12.15 9.32 13.71
CA VAL A 146 11.90 9.95 12.42
C VAL A 146 12.24 11.44 12.53
N VAL A 147 13.14 11.90 11.67
CA VAL A 147 13.40 13.34 11.50
C VAL A 147 12.08 13.99 11.10
N ALA A 148 11.67 15.04 11.82
CA ALA A 148 10.49 15.82 11.48
C ALA A 148 10.56 16.20 10.00
N ARG A 149 9.67 15.60 9.19
CA ARG A 149 9.57 15.98 7.79
C ARG A 149 8.88 17.33 7.74
N GLU A 150 9.34 18.21 6.85
CA GLU A 150 8.57 19.39 6.50
C GLU A 150 7.16 18.94 6.08
N PRO A 151 6.11 19.66 6.51
CA PRO A 151 4.75 19.39 6.10
C PRO A 151 4.68 19.26 4.58
N ARG A 152 4.00 18.23 4.08
CA ARG A 152 3.79 18.10 2.64
C ARG A 152 3.05 19.33 2.14
N LYS A 153 3.59 19.95 1.09
CA LYS A 153 2.99 21.09 0.40
C LYS A 153 2.66 20.71 -1.03
N ASN A 154 1.51 21.16 -1.49
CA ASN A 154 1.15 21.20 -2.91
C ASN A 154 1.18 22.65 -3.36
N TRP A 155 1.35 22.89 -4.65
CA TRP A 155 1.30 24.24 -5.19
C TRP A 155 0.70 24.24 -6.58
N ILE A 156 0.07 25.34 -6.95
CA ILE A 156 -0.40 25.62 -8.31
C ILE A 156 0.15 26.96 -8.75
N GLU A 157 0.37 27.10 -10.05
CA GLU A 157 0.70 28.37 -10.68
C GLU A 157 -0.53 28.91 -11.40
N PHE A 158 -0.90 30.15 -11.10
CA PHE A 158 -1.97 30.84 -11.79
C PHE A 158 -1.50 32.24 -12.16
N GLY A 159 -1.34 32.49 -13.47
CA GLY A 159 -0.64 33.68 -13.97
C GLY A 159 0.83 33.66 -13.54
N LEU A 160 1.28 34.71 -12.85
CA LEU A 160 2.63 34.83 -12.29
C LEU A 160 2.69 34.57 -10.77
N THR A 161 1.62 34.01 -10.19
CA THR A 161 1.52 33.76 -8.74
C THR A 161 1.56 32.27 -8.44
N ILE A 162 2.46 31.88 -7.53
CA ILE A 162 2.52 30.53 -6.97
C ILE A 162 1.66 30.49 -5.71
N HIS A 163 0.62 29.66 -5.74
CA HIS A 163 -0.24 29.40 -4.59
C HIS A 163 0.16 28.08 -3.95
N THR A 164 0.66 28.14 -2.72
CA THR A 164 1.08 26.95 -1.96
C THR A 164 0.01 26.58 -0.93
N PHE A 165 -0.26 25.27 -0.80
CA PHE A 165 -1.21 24.69 0.12
C PHE A 165 -0.50 23.63 0.96
N TYR A 166 -0.69 23.67 2.27
CA TYR A 166 -0.16 22.66 3.17
C TYR A 166 -1.31 21.81 3.74
N ALA A 167 -1.01 20.56 4.08
CA ALA A 167 -1.98 19.70 4.76
C ALA A 167 -2.42 20.35 6.08
N SER A 168 -3.74 20.40 6.33
CA SER A 168 -4.36 21.06 7.49
C SER A 168 -4.10 22.56 7.64
N ASP A 169 -3.49 23.24 6.66
CA ASP A 169 -3.21 24.66 6.74
C ASP A 169 -4.44 25.51 6.38
N ARG A 170 -4.80 26.40 7.31
CA ARG A 170 -5.91 27.35 7.19
C ARG A 170 -5.41 28.79 7.13
N SER A 171 -4.14 29.02 6.82
CA SER A 171 -3.54 30.35 6.68
C SER A 171 -3.71 30.93 5.27
N TYR A 172 -4.15 30.12 4.30
CA TYR A 172 -4.31 30.58 2.92
C TYR A 172 -5.30 31.76 2.82
N PRO A 173 -4.91 32.90 2.22
CA PRO A 173 -5.69 34.14 2.27
C PRO A 173 -7.12 34.04 1.74
N ARG A 174 -7.38 33.14 0.78
CA ARG A 174 -8.71 32.95 0.16
C ARG A 174 -9.40 31.65 0.59
N LYS A 175 -9.03 31.09 1.75
CA LYS A 175 -9.65 29.86 2.26
C LYS A 175 -11.17 29.97 2.40
N ASP A 176 -11.66 31.15 2.75
CA ASP A 176 -13.07 31.41 3.01
C ASP A 176 -13.89 31.45 1.72
N GLU A 177 -13.24 31.55 0.55
CA GLU A 177 -13.85 31.37 -0.77
C GLU A 177 -13.74 29.90 -1.24
N ILE A 178 -12.60 29.26 -0.98
CA ILE A 178 -12.31 27.89 -1.46
C ILE A 178 -13.11 26.84 -0.71
N LEU A 179 -13.17 26.91 0.63
CA LEU A 179 -13.81 25.89 1.45
C LEU A 179 -15.32 25.76 1.15
N PRO A 180 -16.10 26.86 1.02
CA PRO A 180 -17.48 26.76 0.57
C PRO A 180 -17.61 26.15 -0.84
N LYS A 181 -16.69 26.44 -1.75
CA LYS A 181 -16.73 25.88 -3.11
C LYS A 181 -16.46 24.37 -3.12
N VAL A 182 -15.52 23.90 -2.30
CA VAL A 182 -15.26 22.47 -2.10
C VAL A 182 -16.49 21.77 -1.52
N GLN A 183 -17.15 22.40 -0.55
CA GLN A 183 -18.39 21.88 0.03
C GLN A 183 -19.52 21.79 -1.01
N GLU A 184 -19.74 22.84 -1.80
CA GLU A 184 -20.73 22.86 -2.89
C GLU A 184 -20.48 21.72 -3.90
N LEU A 185 -19.22 21.53 -4.33
CA LEU A 185 -18.86 20.44 -5.25
C LEU A 185 -19.11 19.06 -4.64
N SER A 186 -18.75 18.86 -3.37
CA SER A 186 -19.01 17.61 -2.64
C SER A 186 -20.51 17.29 -2.60
N ASP A 187 -21.34 18.27 -2.27
CA ASP A 187 -22.78 18.07 -2.17
C ASP A 187 -23.40 17.79 -3.55
N ARG A 188 -22.92 18.45 -4.61
CA ARG A 188 -23.33 18.14 -6.00
C ARG A 188 -22.95 16.71 -6.40
N ILE A 189 -21.74 16.26 -6.08
CA ILE A 189 -21.26 14.91 -6.44
C ILE A 189 -22.07 13.84 -5.69
N LYS A 190 -22.49 14.09 -4.45
CA LYS A 190 -23.40 13.19 -3.70
C LYS A 190 -24.77 13.06 -4.37
N VAL A 191 -25.32 14.13 -4.95
CA VAL A 191 -26.59 14.06 -5.72
C VAL A 191 -26.50 13.08 -6.88
N PHE A 192 -25.32 12.92 -7.48
CA PHE A 192 -25.06 11.92 -8.53
C PHE A 192 -24.77 10.50 -7.99
N GLY A 193 -24.97 10.25 -6.70
CA GLY A 193 -24.86 8.92 -6.09
C GLY A 193 -23.49 8.60 -5.48
N TYR A 194 -22.58 9.57 -5.39
CA TYR A 194 -21.31 9.36 -4.67
C TYR A 194 -21.56 9.17 -3.17
N CYS A 195 -21.10 8.03 -2.64
CA CYS A 195 -21.07 7.77 -1.21
C CYS A 195 -19.59 7.76 -0.74
N PRO A 196 -19.19 8.67 0.17
CA PRO A 196 -17.83 8.70 0.66
C PRO A 196 -17.49 7.45 1.49
N ASP A 197 -16.34 6.83 1.22
CA ASP A 197 -15.82 5.75 2.06
C ASP A 197 -15.17 6.32 3.32
N LEU A 198 -15.90 6.25 4.43
CA LEU A 198 -15.47 6.75 5.73
C LEU A 198 -14.57 5.75 6.48
N SER A 199 -14.44 4.52 5.99
CA SER A 199 -13.57 3.49 6.60
C SER A 199 -12.08 3.85 6.51
N CYS A 200 -11.73 4.76 5.59
CA CYS A 200 -10.38 5.30 5.43
C CYS A 200 -10.00 6.33 6.50
N ILE A 201 -10.97 6.90 7.24
CA ILE A 201 -10.72 7.87 8.31
C ILE A 201 -10.61 7.13 9.63
N LEU A 202 -9.38 6.96 10.09
CA LEU A 202 -9.03 6.16 11.27
C LEU A 202 -9.00 6.97 12.57
N HIS A 203 -9.47 8.22 12.51
CA HIS A 203 -9.68 9.05 13.69
C HIS A 203 -10.95 8.59 14.41
N ASP A 204 -10.85 8.43 15.73
CA ASP A 204 -11.99 8.13 16.60
C ASP A 204 -12.81 9.40 16.84
N VAL A 205 -13.60 9.75 15.83
CA VAL A 205 -14.50 10.91 15.81
C VAL A 205 -15.82 10.48 15.17
N ASP A 206 -16.88 11.25 15.40
CA ASP A 206 -18.19 10.96 14.80
C ASP A 206 -18.15 11.00 13.26
N GLU A 207 -19.15 10.37 12.63
CA GLU A 207 -19.22 10.24 11.17
C GLU A 207 -19.29 11.60 10.44
N GLU A 208 -19.86 12.64 11.06
CA GLU A 208 -19.89 13.99 10.48
C GLU A 208 -18.49 14.62 10.48
N GLN A 209 -17.75 14.42 11.57
CA GLN A 209 -16.37 14.83 11.69
C GLN A 209 -15.47 14.04 10.73
N LYS A 210 -15.72 12.73 10.52
CA LYS A 210 -15.01 11.93 9.50
C LYS A 210 -15.26 12.45 8.09
N LYS A 211 -16.51 12.79 7.75
CA LYS A 211 -16.84 13.40 6.44
C LYS A 211 -16.08 14.71 6.23
N ARG A 212 -16.01 15.56 7.26
CA ARG A 212 -15.23 16.81 7.20
C ARG A 212 -13.74 16.56 7.03
N LEU A 213 -13.19 15.58 7.75
CA LEU A 213 -11.79 15.18 7.61
C LEU A 213 -11.49 14.59 6.24
N LEU A 214 -12.44 13.89 5.61
CA LEU A 214 -12.30 13.35 4.26
C LEU A 214 -12.28 14.47 3.19
N LEU A 215 -13.02 15.56 3.43
CA LEU A 215 -13.01 16.75 2.56
C LEU A 215 -11.78 17.63 2.76
N GLY A 216 -11.07 17.45 3.87
CA GLY A 216 -9.77 18.03 4.12
C GLY A 216 -8.64 17.08 3.71
N HIS A 217 -7.50 17.62 3.28
CA HIS A 217 -6.31 16.79 3.13
C HIS A 217 -5.76 16.44 4.52
N SER A 218 -5.54 15.14 4.78
CA SER A 218 -4.65 14.67 5.86
C SER A 218 -3.21 15.07 5.59
#